data_AF-A0A163TGT4-F1
#
_entry.id   AF-A0A163TGT4-F1
#
_cell.length_a   1.000
_cell.length_b   1.000
_cell.length_c   1.000
_cell.angle_alpha   90.00
_cell.angle_beta   90.00
_cell.angle_gamma   90.00
#
_symmetry.space_group_name_H-M   'P 1'
#
loop_
_entity.id
_entity.type
_entity.pdbx_description
1 polymer ?
#
loop_
_entity_poly.entity_id
_entity_poly.type
_entity_poly.pdbx_seq_one_letter_code
_entity_poly.pdbx_strand_id
1 'polypeptide(L)'
;MTQDAHEAQSHANRLIDGLARTTGLDNLVFDEIGCCNLMIDEQEMTIGFDDAALDMFLMAPVMTVPVSPSQDFYVSVLEDNFTAYFNSAGCIALDGDENHIVWLDRRTLGKLDQRSFEAWLLEGVGCAEFWARELQQRVNSAELASAAPALAEASNDEKVFRV
;
A
#
# COMPACT_ATOMS: atom_id res chain seq x y z
N MET A 1 -13.80 -6.96 27.46
CA MET A 1 -13.09 -5.70 27.24
C MET A 1 -12.60 -5.15 28.56
N THR A 2 -11.31 -4.87 28.66
CA THR A 2 -10.70 -4.15 29.79
C THR A 2 -11.04 -2.66 29.69
N GLN A 3 -10.95 -1.93 30.80
CA GLN A 3 -11.12 -0.47 30.81
C GLN A 3 -10.18 0.21 29.78
N ASP A 4 -8.94 -0.27 29.69
CA ASP A 4 -7.92 0.23 28.78
C ASP A 4 -8.33 0.15 27.30
N ALA A 5 -8.99 -0.95 26.88
CA ALA A 5 -9.45 -1.11 25.50
C ALA A 5 -10.54 -0.10 25.12
N HIS A 6 -11.44 0.22 26.05
CA HIS A 6 -12.47 1.24 25.82
C HIS A 6 -11.87 2.65 25.74
N GLU A 7 -10.90 2.97 26.60
CA GLU A 7 -10.17 4.24 26.54
C GLU A 7 -9.38 4.39 25.23
N ALA A 8 -8.75 3.31 24.77
CA ALA A 8 -8.06 3.25 23.48
C ALA A 8 -9.03 3.45 22.31
N GLN A 9 -10.14 2.72 22.24
CA GLN A 9 -11.15 2.94 21.19
C GLN A 9 -11.66 4.38 21.17
N SER A 10 -11.94 4.95 22.34
CA SER A 10 -12.36 6.35 22.45
C SER A 10 -11.28 7.31 21.94
N HIS A 11 -10.01 7.00 22.17
CA HIS A 11 -8.90 7.79 21.64
C HIS A 11 -8.78 7.68 20.11
N ALA A 12 -8.83 6.47 19.55
CA ALA A 12 -8.82 6.26 18.10
C ALA A 12 -9.98 7.00 17.41
N ASN A 13 -11.19 6.91 17.97
CA ASN A 13 -12.36 7.63 17.45
C ASN A 13 -12.15 9.15 17.45
N ARG A 14 -11.54 9.71 18.51
CA ARG A 14 -11.23 11.15 18.55
C ARG A 14 -10.26 11.58 17.45
N LEU A 15 -9.28 10.74 17.09
CA LEU A 15 -8.32 11.03 16.02
C LEU A 15 -9.01 11.07 14.65
N ILE A 16 -9.89 10.08 14.37
CA ILE A 16 -10.70 10.04 13.14
C ILE A 16 -11.67 11.23 13.07
N ASP A 17 -12.37 11.54 14.15
CA ASP A 17 -13.26 12.71 14.22
C ASP A 17 -12.49 14.01 13.99
N GLY A 18 -11.25 14.09 14.49
CA GLY A 18 -10.34 15.21 14.25
C GLY A 18 -10.00 15.36 12.78
N LEU A 19 -9.64 14.26 12.11
CA LEU A 19 -9.35 14.24 10.69
C LEU A 19 -10.54 14.68 9.85
N ALA A 20 -11.75 14.19 10.19
CA ALA A 20 -12.99 14.58 9.52
C ALA A 20 -13.20 16.11 9.56
N ARG A 21 -13.00 16.72 10.73
CA ARG A 21 -13.09 18.18 10.90
C ARG A 21 -12.02 18.94 10.11
N THR A 22 -10.77 18.47 10.13
CA THR A 22 -9.66 19.13 9.43
C THR A 22 -9.85 19.09 7.90
N THR A 23 -10.41 17.99 7.39
CA THR A 23 -10.62 17.76 5.94
C THR A 23 -11.96 18.25 5.42
N GLY A 24 -12.92 18.56 6.32
CA GLY A 24 -14.28 18.91 5.94
C GLY A 24 -15.11 17.71 5.47
N LEU A 25 -14.70 16.50 5.83
CA LEU A 25 -15.44 15.28 5.56
C LEU A 25 -16.52 15.07 6.63
N ASP A 26 -17.71 14.68 6.20
CA ASP A 26 -18.80 14.35 7.10
C ASP A 26 -18.69 12.89 7.56
N ASN A 27 -18.76 12.67 8.88
CA ASN A 27 -18.93 11.35 9.51
C ASN A 27 -17.89 10.28 9.14
N LEU A 28 -16.59 10.59 9.20
CA LEU A 28 -15.59 9.51 9.22
C LEU A 28 -15.73 8.73 10.53
N VAL A 29 -15.96 7.41 10.40
CA VAL A 29 -16.11 6.49 11.52
C VAL A 29 -15.47 5.16 11.16
N PHE A 30 -14.99 4.44 12.17
CA PHE A 30 -14.64 3.03 11.98
C PHE A 30 -15.90 2.20 11.76
N ASP A 31 -15.80 1.18 10.92
CA ASP A 31 -16.82 0.16 10.71
C ASP A 31 -16.81 -0.90 11.84
N GLU A 32 -17.56 -1.98 11.62
CA GLU A 32 -17.71 -3.06 12.60
C GLU A 32 -16.41 -3.85 12.84
N ILE A 33 -15.45 -3.79 11.92
CA ILE A 33 -14.15 -4.46 12.04
C ILE A 33 -13.03 -3.51 12.47
N GLY A 34 -13.35 -2.26 12.78
CA GLY A 34 -12.38 -1.27 13.25
C GLY A 34 -11.59 -0.60 12.13
N CYS A 35 -12.13 -0.57 10.90
CA CYS A 35 -11.50 0.03 9.73
C CYS A 35 -12.27 1.24 9.21
N CYS A 36 -11.55 2.19 8.60
CA CYS A 36 -12.09 3.39 7.97
C CYS A 36 -11.37 3.59 6.64
N ASN A 37 -12.10 3.47 5.53
CA ASN A 37 -11.54 3.56 4.18
C ASN A 37 -11.73 4.96 3.61
N LEU A 38 -10.66 5.49 3.02
CA LEU A 38 -10.57 6.84 2.48
C LEU A 38 -9.94 6.80 1.08
N MET A 39 -10.23 7.82 0.27
CA MET A 39 -9.54 8.08 -0.98
C MET A 39 -8.85 9.44 -0.86
N ILE A 40 -7.53 9.49 -0.99
CA ILE A 40 -6.72 10.72 -0.91
C ILE A 40 -5.90 10.81 -2.21
N ASP A 41 -6.14 11.83 -3.03
CA ASP A 41 -5.43 12.02 -4.31
C ASP A 41 -5.41 10.77 -5.21
N GLU A 42 -6.54 10.06 -5.31
CA GLU A 42 -6.70 8.78 -6.04
C GLU A 42 -5.98 7.57 -5.40
N GLN A 43 -5.30 7.75 -4.27
CA GLN A 43 -4.75 6.67 -3.47
C GLN A 43 -5.76 6.19 -2.43
N GLU A 44 -6.15 4.92 -2.54
CA GLU A 44 -6.96 4.26 -1.53
C GLU A 44 -6.13 4.03 -0.26
N MET A 45 -6.71 4.39 0.88
CA MET A 45 -6.12 4.24 2.20
C MET A 45 -7.14 3.64 3.17
N THR A 46 -6.74 2.58 3.86
CA THR A 46 -7.45 2.05 5.03
C THR A 46 -6.73 2.52 6.29
N ILE A 47 -7.48 3.11 7.21
CA ILE A 47 -7.03 3.38 8.58
C ILE A 47 -7.72 2.37 9.49
N GLY A 48 -6.95 1.59 10.23
CA GLY A 48 -7.51 0.61 11.15
C GLY A 48 -7.02 0.76 12.58
N PHE A 49 -7.80 0.24 13.51
CA PHE A 49 -7.46 0.15 14.93
C PHE A 49 -7.47 -1.31 15.40
N ASP A 50 -6.33 -1.76 15.92
CA ASP A 50 -6.17 -3.09 16.52
C ASP A 50 -6.29 -2.95 18.05
N ASP A 51 -7.43 -3.37 18.59
CA ASP A 51 -7.75 -3.24 20.02
C ASP A 51 -6.89 -4.16 20.91
N ALA A 52 -6.41 -5.27 20.37
CA ALA A 52 -5.56 -6.23 21.07
C ALA A 52 -4.13 -5.71 21.17
N ALA A 53 -3.61 -5.10 20.10
CA ALA A 53 -2.28 -4.51 20.09
C ALA A 53 -2.21 -3.07 20.62
N LEU A 54 -3.36 -2.39 20.74
CA LEU A 54 -3.46 -0.95 21.04
C LEU A 54 -2.69 -0.07 20.03
N ASP A 55 -2.73 -0.48 18.77
CA ASP A 55 -2.06 0.17 17.66
C ASP A 55 -3.09 0.68 16.65
N MET A 56 -2.74 1.77 15.96
CA MET A 56 -3.36 2.12 14.69
C MET A 56 -2.48 1.64 13.55
N PHE A 57 -3.10 1.31 12.42
CA PHE A 57 -2.39 0.98 11.19
C PHE A 57 -2.94 1.75 9.99
N LEU A 58 -2.07 1.95 9.01
CA LEU A 58 -2.41 2.38 7.67
C LEU A 58 -2.15 1.21 6.73
N MET A 59 -3.04 1.02 5.78
CA MET A 59 -2.90 0.06 4.70
C MET A 59 -3.30 0.71 3.39
N ALA A 60 -2.59 0.42 2.32
CA ALA A 60 -2.90 0.94 0.99
C ALA A 60 -2.59 -0.12 -0.07
N PRO A 61 -3.53 -0.46 -0.97
CA PRO A 61 -3.18 -1.23 -2.15
C PRO A 61 -2.24 -0.41 -3.02
N VAL A 62 -1.13 -1.01 -3.46
CA VAL A 62 -0.12 -0.36 -4.31
C VAL A 62 -0.11 -0.91 -5.73
N MET A 63 -0.44 -2.19 -5.92
CA MET A 63 -0.63 -2.78 -7.24
C MET A 63 -1.35 -4.13 -7.14
N THR A 64 -1.99 -4.55 -8.23
CA THR A 64 -2.41 -5.94 -8.41
C THR A 64 -1.21 -6.81 -8.75
N VAL A 65 -1.13 -7.99 -8.11
CA VAL A 65 -0.09 -8.97 -8.44
C VAL A 65 -0.25 -9.39 -9.92
N PRO A 66 0.82 -9.35 -10.73
CA PRO A 66 0.75 -9.78 -12.13
C PRO A 66 0.21 -11.20 -12.26
N VAL A 67 -0.50 -11.51 -13.34
CA VAL A 67 -1.14 -12.83 -13.57
C VAL A 67 -0.11 -13.97 -13.64
N SER A 68 1.14 -13.66 -14.01
CA SER A 68 2.23 -14.64 -14.07
C SER A 68 3.53 -13.99 -13.57
N PRO A 69 3.63 -13.70 -12.26
CA PRO A 69 4.78 -13.04 -11.69
C PRO A 69 5.96 -14.00 -11.71
N SER A 70 7.11 -13.52 -12.16
CA SER A 70 8.35 -14.31 -12.10
C SER A 70 8.83 -14.46 -10.66
N GLN A 71 9.69 -15.44 -10.42
CA GLN A 71 10.39 -15.55 -9.13
C GLN A 71 11.20 -14.28 -8.82
N ASP A 72 11.85 -13.70 -9.83
CA ASP A 72 12.66 -12.48 -9.69
C ASP A 72 11.83 -11.28 -9.24
N PHE A 73 10.57 -11.19 -9.69
CA PHE A 73 9.65 -10.15 -9.21
C PHE A 73 9.46 -10.23 -7.69
N TYR A 74 9.13 -11.41 -7.16
CA TYR A 74 8.95 -11.59 -5.72
C TYR A 74 10.23 -11.37 -4.92
N VAL A 75 11.38 -11.79 -5.46
CA VAL A 75 12.68 -11.50 -4.84
C VAL A 75 12.88 -9.98 -4.72
N SER A 76 12.61 -9.23 -5.79
CA SER A 76 12.76 -7.78 -5.77
C SER A 76 11.81 -7.08 -4.78
N VAL A 77 10.56 -7.55 -4.67
CA VAL A 77 9.59 -7.03 -3.68
C VAL A 77 10.08 -7.29 -2.25
N LEU A 78 10.69 -8.45 -1.98
CA LEU A 78 11.25 -8.77 -0.66
C LEU A 78 12.51 -7.93 -0.34
N GLU A 79 13.37 -7.68 -1.33
CA GLU A 79 14.55 -6.80 -1.18
C GLU A 79 14.13 -5.35 -0.91
N ASP A 80 13.10 -4.88 -1.60
CA ASP A 80 12.49 -3.56 -1.36
C ASP A 80 11.90 -3.49 0.05
N ASN A 81 11.17 -4.52 0.48
CA ASN A 81 10.59 -4.57 1.82
C ASN A 81 11.68 -4.55 2.91
N PHE A 82 12.78 -5.28 2.70
CA PHE A 82 13.94 -5.24 3.58
C PHE A 82 14.52 -3.82 3.67
N THR A 83 14.61 -3.12 2.53
CA THR A 83 15.09 -1.73 2.49
C THR A 83 14.12 -0.76 3.18
N ALA A 84 12.81 -0.93 2.98
CA ALA A 84 11.76 -0.14 3.62
C ALA A 84 11.84 -0.22 5.16
N TYR A 85 12.09 -1.41 5.68
CA TYR A 85 12.26 -1.65 7.12
C TYR A 85 13.36 -0.79 7.74
N PHE A 86 14.55 -0.67 7.10
CA PHE A 86 15.62 0.17 7.63
C PHE A 86 15.29 1.66 7.63
N ASN A 87 14.44 2.09 6.71
CA ASN A 87 14.03 3.48 6.59
C ASN A 87 12.78 3.82 7.41
N SER A 88 12.22 2.85 8.14
CA SER A 88 10.94 3.02 8.86
C SER A 88 9.81 3.52 7.97
N ALA A 89 9.80 3.11 6.70
CA ALA A 89 8.85 3.54 5.68
C ALA A 89 7.68 2.54 5.51
N GLY A 90 7.29 1.89 6.62
CA GLY A 90 6.35 0.77 6.60
C GLY A 90 6.95 -0.51 6.02
N CYS A 91 6.07 -1.41 5.57
CA CYS A 91 6.42 -2.66 4.90
C CYS A 91 5.49 -2.93 3.72
N ILE A 92 5.95 -3.79 2.83
CA ILE A 92 5.16 -4.30 1.70
C ILE A 92 4.75 -5.74 2.00
N ALA A 93 3.50 -6.07 1.72
CA ALA A 93 2.95 -7.42 1.90
C ALA A 93 2.14 -7.86 0.67
N LEU A 94 1.93 -9.17 0.56
CA LEU A 94 1.01 -9.77 -0.39
C LEU A 94 -0.31 -10.05 0.33
N ASP A 95 -1.38 -9.48 -0.17
CA ASP A 95 -2.75 -9.86 0.16
C ASP A 95 -3.18 -10.98 -0.79
N GLY A 96 -3.27 -12.19 -0.26
CA GLY A 96 -3.64 -13.38 -1.02
C GLY A 96 -5.13 -13.48 -1.35
N ASP A 97 -5.99 -12.77 -0.62
CA ASP A 97 -7.43 -12.81 -0.82
C ASP A 97 -7.84 -11.89 -1.97
N GLU A 98 -7.25 -10.69 -2.04
CA GLU A 98 -7.51 -9.72 -3.11
C GLU A 98 -6.50 -9.76 -4.25
N ASN A 99 -5.44 -10.56 -4.12
CA ASN A 99 -4.33 -10.63 -5.09
C ASN A 99 -3.67 -9.25 -5.31
N HIS A 100 -3.52 -8.49 -4.22
CA HIS A 100 -2.87 -7.18 -4.20
C HIS A 100 -1.51 -7.26 -3.51
N ILE A 101 -0.60 -6.40 -3.93
CA ILE A 101 0.51 -5.96 -3.08
C ILE A 101 0.01 -4.74 -2.33
N VAL A 102 0.21 -4.74 -1.03
CA VAL A 102 -0.21 -3.66 -0.13
C VAL A 102 1.00 -3.06 0.59
N TRP A 103 0.95 -1.76 0.82
CA TRP A 103 1.82 -1.06 1.76
C TRP A 103 1.13 -0.97 3.13
N LEU A 104 1.90 -1.15 4.20
CA LEU A 104 1.43 -1.18 5.58
C LEU A 104 2.34 -0.36 6.48
N ASP A 105 1.80 0.42 7.40
CA ASP A 105 2.55 0.99 8.52
C ASP A 105 1.71 0.94 9.80
N ARG A 106 2.36 0.91 10.96
CA ARG A 106 1.67 0.84 12.26
C ARG A 106 2.32 1.74 13.30
N ARG A 107 1.49 2.30 14.20
CA ARG A 107 1.93 3.15 15.30
C ARG A 107 1.13 2.84 16.56
N THR A 108 1.81 2.87 17.70
CA THR A 108 1.16 2.75 19.00
C THR A 108 0.24 3.94 19.26
N LEU A 109 -1.04 3.65 19.51
CA LEU A 109 -2.08 4.66 19.67
C LEU A 109 -1.75 5.63 20.81
N GLY A 110 -1.14 5.15 21.90
CA GLY A 110 -0.73 5.97 23.04
C GLY A 110 0.34 7.03 22.72
N LYS A 111 0.97 6.99 21.54
CA LYS A 111 1.96 7.97 21.07
C LYS A 111 1.42 8.92 19.99
N LEU A 112 0.18 8.71 19.54
CA LEU A 112 -0.45 9.53 18.52
C LEU A 112 -1.29 10.62 19.21
N ASP A 113 -0.96 11.86 18.92
CA ASP A 113 -1.88 12.98 19.05
C ASP A 113 -2.46 13.34 17.66
N GLN A 114 -3.40 14.27 17.60
CA GLN A 114 -4.05 14.65 16.35
C GLN A 114 -3.03 15.06 15.27
N ARG A 115 -2.02 15.85 15.64
CA ARG A 115 -1.04 16.40 14.70
C ARG A 115 -0.11 15.32 14.15
N SER A 116 0.39 14.45 15.03
CA SER A 116 1.27 13.34 14.64
C SER A 116 0.51 12.29 13.84
N PHE A 117 -0.76 12.05 14.15
CA PHE A 117 -1.64 11.20 13.35
C PHE A 117 -1.84 11.75 11.93
N GLU A 118 -2.19 13.02 11.77
CA GLU A 118 -2.37 13.65 10.45
C GLU A 118 -1.07 13.68 9.63
N ALA A 119 0.07 13.97 10.28
CA ALA A 119 1.37 13.94 9.63
C ALA A 119 1.73 12.52 9.16
N TRP A 120 1.51 11.52 10.01
CA TRP A 120 1.74 10.11 9.69
C TRP A 120 0.85 9.64 8.52
N LEU A 121 -0.42 10.03 8.48
CA LEU A 121 -1.31 9.72 7.36
C LEU A 121 -0.79 10.31 6.05
N LEU A 122 -0.38 11.59 6.06
CA LEU A 122 0.14 12.26 4.86
C LEU A 122 1.45 11.63 4.37
N GLU A 123 2.36 11.30 5.28
CA GLU A 123 3.59 10.55 4.97
C GLU A 123 3.26 9.17 4.39
N GLY A 124 2.24 8.50 4.95
CA GLY A 124 1.76 7.20 4.49
C GLY A 124 1.22 7.22 3.06
N VAL A 125 0.43 8.24 2.71
CA VAL A 125 -0.04 8.46 1.32
C VAL A 125 1.16 8.58 0.37
N GLY A 126 2.15 9.41 0.71
CA GLY A 126 3.35 9.56 -0.10
C GLY A 126 4.15 8.26 -0.26
N CYS A 127 4.19 7.42 0.78
CA CYS A 127 4.84 6.10 0.71
C CYS A 127 4.06 5.12 -0.18
N ALA A 128 2.73 5.07 -0.03
CA ALA A 128 1.87 4.20 -0.85
C ALA A 128 2.00 4.55 -2.34
N GLU A 129 1.89 5.84 -2.69
CA GLU A 129 2.04 6.29 -4.07
C GLU A 129 3.44 6.00 -4.63
N PHE A 130 4.49 6.16 -3.82
CA PHE A 130 5.86 5.84 -4.22
C PHE A 130 5.96 4.37 -4.62
N TRP A 131 5.48 3.47 -3.77
CA TRP A 131 5.51 2.03 -4.04
C TRP A 131 4.63 1.64 -5.23
N ALA A 132 3.46 2.26 -5.37
CA ALA A 132 2.58 2.04 -6.52
C ALA A 132 3.30 2.38 -7.84
N ARG A 133 3.96 3.54 -7.90
CA ARG A 133 4.73 3.95 -9.08
C ARG A 133 5.93 3.05 -9.36
N GLU A 134 6.75 2.77 -8.34
CA GLU A 134 7.99 1.99 -8.50
C GLU A 134 7.70 0.58 -8.98
N LEU A 135 6.74 -0.10 -8.35
CA LEU A 135 6.43 -1.47 -8.71
C LEU A 135 5.77 -1.56 -10.09
N GLN A 136 4.88 -0.62 -10.43
CA GLN A 136 4.27 -0.56 -11.77
C GLN A 136 5.32 -0.35 -12.87
N GLN A 137 6.32 0.53 -12.65
CA GLN A 137 7.40 0.75 -13.61
C GLN A 137 8.25 -0.50 -13.84
N ARG A 138 8.49 -1.29 -12.78
CA ARG A 138 9.23 -2.55 -12.90
C ARG A 138 8.48 -3.60 -13.70
N VAL A 139 7.18 -3.76 -13.47
CA VAL A 139 6.34 -4.68 -14.27
C VAL A 139 6.39 -4.30 -15.75
N ASN A 140 6.14 -3.02 -16.06
CA ASN A 140 6.17 -2.53 -17.43
C ASN A 140 7.54 -2.76 -18.10
N SER A 141 8.63 -2.58 -17.35
CA SER A 141 10.00 -2.78 -17.86
C SER A 141 10.30 -4.25 -18.16
N ALA A 142 9.84 -5.16 -17.30
CA ALA A 142 10.00 -6.60 -17.50
C ALA A 142 9.19 -7.10 -18.72
N GLU A 143 7.97 -6.61 -18.89
CA GLU A 143 7.14 -6.93 -20.05
C GLU A 143 7.79 -6.48 -21.36
N LEU A 144 8.28 -5.23 -21.42
CA LEU A 144 8.99 -4.70 -22.58
C LEU A 144 10.26 -5.51 -22.92
N ALA A 145 11.03 -5.91 -21.92
CA ALA A 145 12.21 -6.75 -22.12
C ALA A 145 11.87 -8.13 -22.67
N SER A 146 10.76 -8.73 -22.23
CA SER A 146 10.29 -10.03 -22.71
C SER A 146 9.71 -10.01 -24.14
N ALA A 147 9.20 -8.87 -24.61
CA ALA A 147 8.63 -8.71 -25.94
C ALA A 147 9.66 -8.45 -27.05
N ALA A 148 10.86 -7.96 -26.69
CA ALA A 148 11.92 -7.60 -27.64
C ALA A 148 12.47 -8.75 -28.53
N PRO A 149 12.63 -10.01 -28.07
CA PRO A 149 13.12 -11.10 -28.92
C PRO A 149 12.12 -11.52 -30.00
N ALA A 150 10.81 -11.41 -29.75
CA ALA A 150 9.77 -11.85 -30.69
C ALA A 150 9.69 -10.98 -31.96
N LEU A 151 10.08 -9.70 -31.88
CA LEU A 151 10.12 -8.78 -33.03
C LEU A 151 11.37 -8.97 -33.91
N ALA A 152 12.46 -9.48 -33.34
CA ALA A 152 13.69 -9.75 -34.08
C ALA A 152 13.57 -10.99 -34.98
N GLU A 153 12.79 -12.00 -34.58
CA GLU A 153 12.59 -13.22 -35.37
C GLU A 153 11.57 -13.03 -36.50
N ALA A 154 10.56 -12.16 -36.34
CA ALA A 154 9.59 -11.85 -37.40
C ALA A 154 10.18 -11.06 -38.58
N SER A 155 11.35 -10.44 -38.41
CA SER A 155 12.02 -9.66 -39.47
C SER A 155 12.96 -10.49 -40.36
N ASN A 156 13.18 -11.78 -40.07
CA ASN A 156 14.21 -12.58 -40.75
C ASN A 156 13.66 -13.58 -41.78
N ASP A 157 12.34 -13.56 -42.05
CA ASP A 157 11.66 -14.51 -42.95
C ASP A 157 11.38 -13.96 -44.37
N GLU A 158 11.86 -12.76 -44.72
CA GLU A 158 11.97 -12.33 -46.12
C GLU A 158 13.20 -12.94 -46.81
N LYS A 159 13.23 -14.28 -46.92
CA LYS A 159 14.09 -14.93 -47.91
C LYS A 159 13.50 -14.71 -49.29
N VAL A 160 13.99 -13.66 -49.95
CA VAL A 160 13.78 -13.35 -51.36
C VAL A 160 14.09 -14.57 -52.22
N PHE A 161 13.06 -15.27 -52.68
CA PHE A 161 13.19 -16.20 -53.80
C PHE A 161 13.40 -15.39 -55.08
N ARG A 162 14.63 -15.38 -55.60
CA ARG A 162 14.89 -15.00 -56.99
C ARG A 162 14.92 -16.26 -57.85
N VAL A 163 14.06 -16.30 -58.86
CA VAL A 163 14.07 -17.25 -59.99
C VAL A 163 14.99 -16.69 -61.06
#